data_AF-A0A0M9DTN7-F1
#
_entry.id   AF-A0A0M9DTN7-F1
#
_cell.length_a   1.000
_cell.length_b   1.000
_cell.length_c   1.000
_cell.angle_alpha   90.00
_cell.angle_beta   90.00
_cell.angle_gamma   90.00
#
_symmetry.space_group_name_H-M   'P 1'
#
loop_
_entity.id
_entity.type
_entity.pdbx_description
1 polymer ?
#
loop_
_entity_poly.entity_id
_entity_poly.type
_entity_poly.pdbx_seq_one_letter_code
_entity_poly.pdbx_strand_id
1 'polypeptide(L)'
;MYKKIAIALLLVWLPFLLINDFYPFFRFGMFAEPIRTNQKEELFILYYTNKKNIVYKFNTYQIGVDESVFNYLVRKYYYQNKMNDFEKKFRKSTQNLYSTNQDVKAWHLYRVQISNKKRDSSLIATYENNK
;
A
#
# COMPACT_ATOMS: atom_id res chain seq x y z
N MET A 1 14.84 47.78 -31.61
CA MET A 1 13.59 47.05 -31.97
C MET A 1 13.57 45.63 -31.42
N TYR A 2 14.60 44.82 -31.67
CA TYR A 2 14.72 43.43 -31.20
C TYR A 2 14.55 43.21 -29.68
N LYS A 3 15.06 44.12 -28.83
CA LYS A 3 14.88 44.02 -27.37
C LYS A 3 13.41 44.08 -26.93
N LYS A 4 12.58 44.88 -27.60
CA LYS A 4 11.14 45.00 -27.29
C LYS A 4 10.38 43.74 -27.71
N ILE A 5 10.79 43.12 -28.82
CA ILE A 5 10.22 41.87 -29.33
C ILE A 5 10.58 40.71 -28.39
N ALA A 6 11.82 40.65 -27.90
CA ALA A 6 12.25 39.63 -26.95
C ALA A 6 11.49 39.71 -25.62
N ILE A 7 11.26 40.92 -25.09
CA ILE A 7 10.48 41.13 -23.86
C ILE A 7 9.02 40.72 -24.07
N ALA A 8 8.42 41.05 -25.21
CA ALA A 8 7.05 40.65 -25.53
C ALA A 8 6.92 39.12 -25.64
N LEU A 9 7.87 38.45 -26.29
CA LEU A 9 7.90 36.99 -26.37
C LEU A 9 8.05 36.32 -24.99
N LEU A 10 8.89 36.90 -24.12
CA LEU A 10 9.06 36.40 -22.76
C LEU A 10 7.77 36.54 -21.94
N LEU A 11 7.06 37.67 -22.05
CA LEU A 11 5.78 37.89 -21.35
C LEU A 11 4.67 36.96 -21.81
N VAL A 12 4.66 36.56 -23.10
CA VAL A 12 3.71 35.57 -23.63
C VAL A 12 4.01 34.16 -23.11
N TRP A 13 5.28 33.83 -22.92
CA TRP A 13 5.71 32.50 -22.44
C TRP A 13 5.71 32.35 -20.92
N LEU A 14 5.83 33.45 -20.17
CA LEU A 14 5.84 33.49 -18.71
C LEU A 14 4.64 32.77 -18.06
N PRO A 15 3.37 32.96 -18.48
CA PRO A 15 2.25 32.27 -17.85
C PRO A 15 2.29 30.74 -18.04
N PHE A 16 2.87 30.25 -19.13
CA PHE A 16 2.99 28.80 -19.40
C PHE A 16 4.09 28.16 -18.55
N LEU A 17 5.18 28.89 -18.29
CA LEU A 17 6.22 28.47 -17.34
C LEU A 17 5.66 28.44 -15.91
N LEU A 18 4.89 29.47 -15.51
CA LEU A 18 4.31 29.56 -14.18
C LEU A 18 3.19 28.51 -13.92
N ILE A 19 2.44 28.12 -14.95
CA ILE A 19 1.43 27.05 -14.85
C ILE A 19 2.06 25.70 -14.48
N ASN A 20 3.28 25.40 -14.91
CA ASN A 20 3.87 24.10 -14.60
C ASN A 20 4.30 23.98 -13.13
N ASP A 21 4.73 25.09 -12.53
CA ASP A 21 5.33 25.09 -11.20
C ASP A 21 4.33 25.45 -10.07
N PHE A 22 3.33 26.31 -10.32
CA PHE A 22 2.38 26.77 -9.28
C PHE A 22 1.03 26.06 -9.31
N TYR A 23 0.60 25.53 -10.46
CA TYR A 23 -0.72 24.90 -10.59
C TYR A 23 -0.93 23.65 -9.71
N PRO A 24 0.09 22.82 -9.40
CA PRO A 24 -0.08 21.72 -8.45
C PRO A 24 -0.50 22.21 -7.06
N PHE A 25 0.01 23.35 -6.61
CA PHE A 25 -0.23 23.88 -5.26
C PHE A 25 -1.64 24.47 -5.09
N PHE A 26 -2.16 25.16 -6.11
CA PHE A 26 -3.53 25.69 -6.09
C PHE A 26 -4.59 24.60 -6.28
N ARG A 27 -4.22 23.43 -6.82
CA ARG A 27 -5.14 22.29 -6.93
C ARG A 27 -5.50 21.71 -5.56
N PHE A 28 -4.59 21.70 -4.60
CA PHE A 28 -4.84 21.12 -3.27
C PHE A 28 -5.93 21.86 -2.47
N GLY A 29 -6.26 23.11 -2.80
CA GLY A 29 -7.36 23.85 -2.18
C GLY A 29 -8.76 23.42 -2.63
N MET A 30 -8.90 22.82 -3.82
CA MET A 30 -10.19 22.35 -4.36
C MET A 30 -10.44 20.84 -4.19
N PHE A 31 -9.47 20.10 -3.66
CA PHE A 31 -9.53 18.64 -3.46
C PHE A 31 -9.54 18.21 -1.99
N ALA A 32 -9.77 19.13 -1.05
CA ALA A 32 -10.14 18.77 0.31
C ALA A 32 -11.62 18.36 0.34
N GLU A 33 -11.96 17.21 -0.26
CA GLU A 33 -13.24 16.58 0.05
C GLU A 33 -13.34 16.45 1.59
N PRO A 34 -14.47 16.84 2.21
CA PRO A 34 -14.63 16.67 3.64
C PRO A 34 -14.43 15.18 3.95
N ILE A 35 -13.49 14.88 4.87
CA ILE A 35 -13.24 13.53 5.34
C ILE A 35 -14.56 13.01 5.91
N ARG A 36 -15.29 12.22 5.11
CA ARG A 36 -16.56 11.64 5.54
C ARG A 36 -16.25 10.78 6.76
N THR A 37 -16.79 11.15 7.91
CA THR A 37 -16.60 10.51 9.22
C THR A 37 -17.00 9.03 9.29
N ASN A 38 -17.59 8.49 8.21
CA ASN A 38 -17.72 7.05 7.96
C ASN A 38 -16.51 6.52 7.18
N GLN A 39 -15.29 6.84 7.62
CA GLN A 39 -14.09 6.23 7.05
C GLN A 39 -14.14 4.74 7.36
N LYS A 40 -14.45 3.95 6.34
CA LYS A 40 -14.23 2.51 6.38
C LYS A 40 -12.73 2.30 6.44
N GLU A 41 -12.21 2.00 7.62
CA GLU A 41 -10.80 1.63 7.75
C GLU A 41 -10.64 0.21 7.20
N GLU A 42 -9.71 0.04 6.27
CA GLU A 42 -9.39 -1.25 5.70
C GLU A 42 -7.97 -1.64 6.09
N LEU A 43 -7.83 -2.81 6.70
CA LEU A 43 -6.56 -3.34 7.14
C LEU A 43 -6.37 -4.74 6.55
N PHE A 44 -5.11 -5.13 6.40
CA PHE A 44 -4.68 -6.43 5.93
C PHE A 44 -3.85 -7.08 7.02
N ILE A 45 -4.27 -8.25 7.47
CA ILE A 45 -3.60 -8.98 8.54
C ILE A 45 -3.12 -10.31 8.01
N LEU A 46 -1.86 -10.61 8.27
CA LEU A 46 -1.26 -11.88 7.92
C LEU A 46 -1.19 -12.79 9.14
N TYR A 47 -1.63 -14.03 8.96
CA TYR A 47 -1.47 -15.11 9.91
C TYR A 47 -0.64 -16.22 9.28
N TYR A 48 -0.02 -17.05 10.10
CA TYR A 48 0.56 -18.30 9.64
C TYR A 48 0.09 -19.46 10.52
N THR A 49 -0.11 -20.61 9.90
CA THR A 49 -0.37 -21.88 10.58
C THR A 49 0.93 -22.65 10.66
N ASN A 50 1.26 -23.18 11.82
CA ASN A 50 2.43 -24.02 11.98
C ASN A 50 2.17 -25.50 11.60
N LYS A 51 3.18 -26.39 11.62
CA LYS A 51 2.98 -27.82 11.30
C LYS A 51 2.09 -28.53 12.33
N LYS A 52 2.00 -28.01 13.55
CA LYS A 52 1.08 -28.47 14.61
C LYS A 52 -0.35 -27.90 14.45
N ASN A 53 -0.66 -27.23 13.33
CA ASN A 53 -1.95 -26.59 13.04
C ASN A 53 -2.35 -25.45 14.01
N ILE A 54 -1.39 -24.86 14.74
CA ILE A 54 -1.59 -23.68 15.58
C ILE A 54 -1.46 -22.42 14.71
N VAL A 55 -2.39 -21.48 14.87
CA VAL A 55 -2.43 -20.22 14.12
C VAL A 55 -1.78 -19.10 14.92
N TYR A 56 -0.88 -18.35 14.29
CA TYR A 56 -0.18 -17.21 14.87
C TYR A 56 -0.38 -15.97 14.01
N LYS A 57 -0.56 -14.80 14.64
CA LYS A 57 -0.52 -13.51 13.95
C LYS A 57 0.93 -13.21 13.57
N PHE A 58 1.17 -12.91 12.30
CA PHE A 58 2.49 -12.49 11.85
C PHE A 58 2.75 -11.04 12.24
N ASN A 59 3.95 -10.78 12.77
CA ASN A 59 4.40 -9.45 13.10
C ASN A 59 5.32 -8.94 11.99
N THR A 60 4.90 -7.90 11.26
CA THR A 60 5.64 -7.36 10.12
C THR A 60 6.98 -6.72 10.52
N TYR A 61 7.13 -6.29 11.77
CA TYR A 61 8.41 -5.80 12.28
C TYR A 61 9.49 -6.89 12.28
N GLN A 62 9.13 -8.17 12.31
CA GLN A 62 10.09 -9.29 12.19
C GLN A 62 10.79 -9.32 10.83
N ILE A 63 10.18 -8.75 9.79
CA ILE A 63 10.79 -8.57 8.46
C ILE A 63 11.30 -7.14 8.22
N GLY A 64 11.37 -6.32 9.27
CA GLY A 64 11.79 -4.91 9.18
C GLY A 64 10.80 -4.01 8.43
N VAL A 65 9.52 -4.40 8.36
CA VAL A 65 8.49 -3.63 7.65
C VAL A 65 7.46 -3.12 8.66
N ASP A 66 7.24 -1.81 8.66
CA ASP A 66 6.20 -1.19 9.48
C ASP A 66 4.79 -1.67 9.07
N GLU A 67 3.87 -1.81 10.03
CA GLU A 67 2.53 -2.31 9.76
C GLU A 67 1.78 -1.42 8.75
N SER A 68 1.97 -0.10 8.77
CA SER A 68 1.32 0.82 7.83
C SER A 68 1.84 0.63 6.39
N VAL A 69 3.14 0.43 6.24
CA VAL A 69 3.80 0.16 4.95
C VAL A 69 3.37 -1.19 4.41
N PHE A 70 3.32 -2.21 5.25
CA PHE A 70 2.79 -3.53 4.88
C PHE A 70 1.35 -3.43 4.38
N ASN A 71 0.48 -2.77 5.14
CA ASN A 71 -0.93 -2.55 4.76
C ASN A 71 -1.06 -1.84 3.41
N TYR A 72 -0.27 -0.77 3.19
CA TYR A 72 -0.26 -0.05 1.93
C TYR A 72 0.17 -0.94 0.76
N LEU A 73 1.25 -1.71 0.92
CA LEU A 73 1.76 -2.61 -0.11
C LEU A 73 0.72 -3.68 -0.46
N VAL A 74 0.18 -4.39 0.54
CA VAL A 74 -0.85 -5.41 0.30
C VAL A 74 -2.06 -4.81 -0.39
N ARG A 75 -2.56 -3.66 0.10
CA ARG A 75 -3.69 -2.96 -0.49
C ARG A 75 -3.45 -2.66 -1.98
N LYS A 76 -2.26 -2.17 -2.33
CA LYS A 76 -1.88 -1.90 -3.71
C LYS A 76 -1.93 -3.16 -4.58
N TYR A 77 -1.33 -4.27 -4.15
CA TYR A 77 -1.35 -5.52 -4.93
C TYR A 77 -2.76 -6.13 -5.03
N TYR A 78 -3.55 -6.01 -3.95
CA TYR A 78 -4.92 -6.49 -3.89
C TYR A 78 -5.80 -5.81 -4.94
N TYR A 79 -5.86 -4.48 -4.95
CA TYR A 79 -6.68 -3.74 -5.91
C TYR A 79 -6.14 -3.76 -7.35
N GLN A 80 -4.86 -4.10 -7.53
CA GLN A 80 -4.28 -4.32 -8.85
C GLN A 80 -4.49 -5.75 -9.39
N ASN A 81 -5.13 -6.64 -8.62
CA ASN A 81 -5.25 -8.07 -8.94
C ASN A 81 -3.90 -8.76 -9.15
N LYS A 82 -2.86 -8.34 -8.41
CA LYS A 82 -1.47 -8.84 -8.52
C LYS A 82 -1.01 -9.58 -7.25
N MET A 83 -1.91 -10.31 -6.60
CA MET A 83 -1.59 -11.02 -5.34
C MET A 83 -0.53 -12.11 -5.51
N ASN A 84 -0.45 -12.74 -6.68
CA ASN A 84 0.60 -13.72 -6.99
C ASN A 84 2.00 -13.06 -6.99
N ASP A 85 2.12 -11.82 -7.45
CA ASP A 85 3.38 -11.07 -7.43
C ASP A 85 3.75 -10.66 -6.01
N PHE A 86 2.76 -10.28 -5.21
CA PHE A 86 2.94 -10.01 -3.78
C PHE A 86 3.49 -11.25 -3.07
N GLU A 87 2.88 -12.42 -3.28
CA GLU A 87 3.30 -13.67 -2.66
C GLU A 87 4.76 -13.98 -2.98
N LYS A 88 5.16 -13.92 -4.26
CA LYS A 88 6.55 -14.17 -4.68
C LYS A 88 7.55 -13.26 -3.97
N LYS A 89 7.24 -11.96 -3.89
CA LYS A 89 8.09 -10.98 -3.21
C LYS A 89 8.11 -11.21 -1.70
N PHE A 90 6.96 -11.47 -1.10
CA PHE A 90 6.82 -11.74 0.32
C PHE A 90 7.58 -13.01 0.73
N ARG A 91 7.48 -14.09 -0.05
CA ARG A 91 8.23 -15.32 0.17
C ARG A 91 9.73 -15.07 0.11
N LYS A 92 10.21 -14.33 -0.90
CA LYS A 92 11.64 -13.98 -1.00
C LYS A 92 12.14 -13.20 0.22
N SER A 93 11.35 -12.25 0.73
CA SER A 93 11.72 -11.45 1.91
C SER A 93 11.66 -12.25 3.21
N THR A 94 10.73 -13.19 3.34
CA THR A 94 10.58 -14.03 4.54
C THR A 94 11.50 -15.24 4.55
N GLN A 95 11.99 -15.68 3.39
CA GLN A 95 12.82 -16.88 3.26
C GLN A 95 14.08 -16.78 4.11
N ASN A 96 14.75 -15.62 4.19
CA ASN A 96 15.95 -15.46 5.01
C ASN A 96 15.67 -15.47 6.52
N LEU A 97 14.48 -15.06 6.94
CA LEU A 97 14.10 -14.96 8.35
C LEU A 97 13.49 -16.24 8.90
N TYR A 98 12.81 -17.01 8.05
CA TYR A 98 12.15 -18.27 8.42
C TYR A 98 12.86 -19.52 7.89
N SER A 99 13.99 -19.40 7.17
CA SER A 99 14.83 -20.56 6.80
C SER A 99 15.28 -21.36 8.03
N THR A 100 15.41 -20.71 9.18
CA THR A 100 15.80 -21.35 10.45
C THR A 100 14.61 -21.87 11.26
N ASN A 101 13.39 -21.38 11.02
CA ASN A 101 12.16 -21.80 11.73
C ASN A 101 11.22 -22.56 10.78
N GLN A 102 11.54 -23.85 10.58
CA GLN A 102 10.85 -24.79 9.67
C GLN A 102 9.40 -25.14 10.04
N ASP A 103 8.73 -24.38 10.92
CA ASP A 103 7.42 -24.75 11.44
C ASP A 103 6.26 -24.12 10.67
N VAL A 104 6.48 -23.24 9.68
CA VAL A 104 5.36 -22.65 8.92
C VAL A 104 4.81 -23.65 7.88
N LYS A 105 3.52 -24.00 7.99
CA LYS A 105 2.76 -24.85 7.06
C LYS A 105 2.04 -24.03 5.99
N ALA A 106 1.36 -22.95 6.37
CA ALA A 106 0.63 -22.09 5.44
C ALA A 106 0.53 -20.66 5.96
N TRP A 107 0.46 -19.70 5.05
CA TRP A 107 0.18 -18.30 5.34
C TRP A 107 -1.26 -17.98 4.96
N HIS A 108 -1.94 -17.15 5.76
CA HIS A 108 -3.32 -16.75 5.54
C HIS A 108 -3.42 -15.23 5.59
N LEU A 109 -3.88 -14.62 4.51
CA LEU A 109 -4.06 -13.18 4.40
C LEU A 109 -5.53 -12.82 4.55
N TYR A 110 -5.83 -11.98 5.54
CA TYR A 110 -7.18 -11.48 5.80
C TYR A 110 -7.32 -10.01 5.45
N ARG A 111 -8.43 -9.67 4.82
CA ARG A 111 -8.95 -8.31 4.73
C ARG A 111 -9.81 -8.04 5.94
N VAL A 112 -9.60 -6.92 6.60
CA VAL A 112 -10.38 -6.47 7.74
C VAL A 112 -10.97 -5.12 7.39
N GLN A 113 -12.29 -5.03 7.36
CA GLN A 113 -13.00 -3.78 7.17
C GLN A 113 -13.62 -3.35 8.49
N ILE A 114 -13.38 -2.11 8.88
CA ILE A 114 -13.91 -1.52 10.10
C ILE A 114 -14.90 -0.43 9.67
N SER A 115 -16.18 -0.64 10.00
CA SER A 115 -17.26 0.31 9.71
C SER A 115 -18.13 0.42 10.94
N ASN A 116 -18.34 1.64 11.46
CA ASN A 116 -19.20 1.88 12.62
C ASN A 116 -18.90 0.95 13.82
N LYS A 117 -17.62 0.79 14.17
CA LYS A 117 -17.12 -0.10 15.24
C LYS A 117 -17.38 -1.60 15.02
N LYS A 118 -17.94 -2.01 13.89
CA LYS A 118 -18.04 -3.42 13.47
C LYS A 118 -16.81 -3.79 12.65
N ARG A 119 -16.27 -4.97 12.93
CA ARG A 119 -15.10 -5.54 12.28
C ARG A 119 -15.52 -6.74 11.46
N ASP A 120 -15.44 -6.61 10.15
CA ASP A 120 -15.69 -7.70 9.22
C ASP A 120 -14.37 -8.20 8.66
N SER A 121 -14.07 -9.48 8.88
CA SER A 121 -12.85 -10.13 8.38
C SER A 121 -13.19 -11.13 7.28
N SER A 122 -12.50 -11.04 6.14
CA SER A 122 -12.60 -12.01 5.05
C SER A 122 -11.22 -12.56 4.70
N LEU A 123 -11.14 -13.87 4.48
CA LEU A 123 -9.93 -14.52 3.99
C LEU A 123 -9.78 -14.19 2.50
N ILE A 124 -8.63 -13.63 2.12
CA ILE A 124 -8.32 -13.25 0.73
C ILE A 124 -7.55 -14.37 0.05
N ALA A 125 -6.55 -14.91 0.73
CA ALA A 125 -5.62 -15.85 0.15
C ALA A 125 -5.00 -16.74 1.21
N THR A 126 -4.76 -18.00 0.82
CA THR A 126 -3.95 -18.95 1.56
C THR A 126 -2.76 -19.34 0.70
N TYR A 127 -1.55 -19.21 1.24
CA TYR A 127 -0.31 -19.56 0.57
C TYR A 127 0.32 -20.74 1.30
N GLU A 128 0.26 -21.92 0.69
CA GLU A 128 0.85 -23.13 1.28
C GLU A 128 2.38 -23.06 1.21
N ASN A 129 3.03 -23.42 2.31
CA ASN A 129 4.46 -23.53 2.35
C ASN A 129 4.87 -24.92 1.85
N ASN A 130 4.74 -25.13 0.54
CA ASN A 130 5.28 -26.32 -0.11
C ASN A 130 6.81 -26.24 -0.01
N LYS A 131 7.35 -27.03 0.91
CA LYS A 131 8.76 -27.46 0.93
C LYS A 131 8.83 -28.84 0.32
#